data_AF-A0A0L0KE45-F1
#
_entry.id   AF-A0A0L0KE45-F1
#
_cell.length_a   1.000
_cell.length_b   1.000
_cell.length_c   1.000
_cell.angle_alpha   90.00
_cell.angle_beta   90.00
_cell.angle_gamma   90.00
#
_symmetry.space_group_name_H-M   'P 1'
#
loop_
_entity.id
_entity.type
_entity.pdbx_description
1 polymer ?
#
loop_
_entity_poly.entity_id
_entity_poly.type
_entity_poly.pdbx_seq_one_letter_code
_entity_poly.pdbx_strand_id
1 'polypeptide(L)' 'MEHPKRQIRARHTETTLTVYQAYRPEIGPPAALDGRFPAAWSRTRMMWIIKPRSQTLAAM' A
#
# COMPACT_ATOMS: atom_id res chain seq x y z
N MET A 1 18.42 -12.37 -10.45
CA MET A 1 17.06 -12.91 -10.66
C MET A 1 16.26 -11.89 -11.44
N GLU A 2 15.59 -12.31 -12.51
CA GLU A 2 14.72 -11.45 -13.30
C GLU A 2 13.41 -11.21 -12.55
N HIS A 3 13.04 -9.95 -12.32
CA HIS A 3 11.77 -9.62 -11.67
C HIS A 3 10.66 -9.57 -12.71
N PRO A 4 9.53 -10.29 -12.51
CA PRO A 4 8.40 -10.21 -13.43
C PRO A 4 7.93 -8.76 -13.59
N LYS A 5 7.67 -8.34 -14.84
CA LYS A 5 7.29 -6.97 -15.21
C LYS A 5 6.07 -6.44 -14.42
N ARG A 6 5.21 -7.32 -13.92
CA ARG A 6 3.97 -7.00 -13.19
C ARG A 6 3.98 -7.50 -11.74
N GLN A 7 5.16 -7.74 -11.17
CA GLN A 7 5.28 -8.19 -9.78
C GLN A 7 4.88 -7.07 -8.81
N ILE A 8 3.94 -7.36 -7.92
CA ILE A 8 3.63 -6.51 -6.77
C ILE A 8 4.77 -6.67 -5.76
N ARG A 9 5.49 -5.58 -5.47
CA ARG A 9 6.60 -5.56 -4.52
C ARG A 9 6.11 -5.08 -3.15
N ALA A 10 5.64 -6.02 -2.34
CA ALA A 10 5.25 -5.79 -0.95
C ALA A 10 6.15 -6.59 0.00
N ARG A 11 6.32 -6.12 1.23
CA ARG A 11 6.91 -6.94 2.30
C ARG A 11 5.80 -7.85 2.81
N HIS A 12 6.07 -9.15 2.85
CA HIS A 12 5.10 -10.15 3.27
C HIS A 12 5.80 -11.32 3.96
N THR A 13 5.03 -12.09 4.71
CA THR A 13 5.37 -13.44 5.16
C THR A 13 4.48 -14.45 4.41
N GLU A 14 4.44 -15.70 4.87
CA GLU A 14 3.47 -16.68 4.36
C GLU A 14 2.02 -16.27 4.69
N THR A 15 1.79 -15.59 5.82
CA THR A 15 0.44 -15.31 6.33
C THR A 15 0.12 -13.83 6.48
N THR A 16 1.09 -12.93 6.26
CA THR A 16 0.91 -11.49 6.48
C THR A 16 1.45 -10.64 5.34
N LEU A 17 0.80 -9.51 5.09
CA LEU A 17 1.21 -8.49 4.10
C LEU A 17 1.35 -7.14 4.80
N THR A 18 2.42 -6.41 4.52
CA THR A 18 2.57 -5.02 5.00
C THR A 18 1.87 -4.05 4.05
N VAL A 19 0.86 -3.36 4.57
CA VAL A 19 0.13 -2.32 3.84
C VAL A 19 0.61 -0.94 4.30
N TYR A 20 0.91 -0.07 3.33
CA TYR A 20 1.15 1.35 3.59
C TYR A 20 -0.14 2.09 3.35
N GLN A 21 -0.68 2.72 4.40
CA GLN A 21 -1.98 3.33 4.31
C GLN A 21 -1.88 4.78 3.85
N ALA A 22 -2.61 5.11 2.78
CA ALA A 22 -2.68 6.48 2.27
C ALA A 22 -3.69 7.35 3.01
N TYR A 23 -4.66 6.73 3.67
CA TYR A 23 -5.70 7.43 4.41
C TYR A 23 -5.39 7.56 5.90
N ARG A 24 -6.03 8.53 6.55
CA ARG A 24 -5.97 8.69 8.01
C ARG A 24 -6.46 7.43 8.74
N PRO A 25 -6.06 7.23 10.02
CA PRO A 25 -6.50 6.09 10.82
C PRO A 25 -8.03 5.95 10.97
N GLU A 26 -8.78 7.04 10.83
CA GLU A 26 -10.25 7.03 10.85
C GLU A 26 -10.90 6.50 9.56
N ILE A 27 -10.11 6.29 8.50
CA ILE A 27 -10.60 5.80 7.19
C ILE A 27 -10.05 4.40 6.90
N GLY A 28 -8.75 4.19 7.13
CA GLY A 28 -8.07 2.99 6.65
C GLY A 28 -8.45 1.69 7.32
N PRO A 29 -8.14 1.55 8.62
CA PRO A 29 -8.55 0.39 9.41
C PRO A 29 -10.04 0.07 9.29
N PRO A 30 -10.98 1.05 9.42
CA PRO A 30 -12.41 0.77 9.21
C PRO A 30 -12.70 0.23 7.81
N ALA A 31 -12.11 0.81 6.76
CA ALA A 31 -12.34 0.33 5.40
C ALA A 31 -11.80 -1.08 5.14
N ALA A 32 -10.68 -1.45 5.76
CA ALA A 32 -10.11 -2.80 5.65
C ALA A 32 -10.95 -3.83 6.41
N LEU A 33 -11.52 -3.46 7.56
CA LEU A 33 -12.37 -4.32 8.37
C LEU A 33 -13.75 -4.52 7.74
N ASP A 34 -14.39 -3.44 7.29
CA ASP A 34 -15.77 -3.46 6.81
C ASP A 34 -15.89 -3.72 5.30
N GLY A 35 -14.77 -3.68 4.57
CA GLY A 35 -14.75 -3.77 3.10
C GLY A 35 -15.44 -2.59 2.41
N ARG A 36 -15.70 -1.49 3.12
CA ARG A 36 -16.39 -0.29 2.60
C ARG A 36 -15.77 0.98 3.16
N PHE A 37 -15.74 2.05 2.38
CA PHE A 37 -15.26 3.33 2.87
C PHE A 37 -16.25 3.98 3.85
N PRO A 38 -15.78 4.52 4.98
CA PRO A 38 -16.63 5.24 5.92
C PRO A 38 -17.04 6.61 5.37
N ALA A 39 -18.04 7.25 5.99
CA ALA A 39 -18.54 8.57 5.59
C ALA A 39 -17.46 9.68 5.57
N ALA A 40 -16.37 9.51 6.32
CA ALA A 40 -15.23 10.44 6.33
C ALA A 40 -14.44 10.45 5.00
N TRP A 41 -14.53 9.37 4.22
CA TRP A 41 -13.86 9.24 2.92
C TRP A 41 -14.51 10.14 1.87
N SER A 42 -13.70 10.74 0.99
CA SER A 42 -14.19 11.51 -0.14
C SER A 42 -13.30 11.31 -1.37
N ARG A 43 -13.93 11.02 -2.51
CA ARG A 43 -13.24 10.85 -3.80
C ARG A 43 -12.54 12.13 -4.27
N THR A 44 -13.05 13.31 -3.92
CA THR A 44 -12.47 14.60 -4.34
C THR A 44 -11.22 14.97 -3.55
N ARG A 45 -10.97 14.32 -2.41
CA ARG A 45 -9.80 14.58 -1.53
C ARG A 45 -8.68 13.56 -1.71
N MET A 46 -8.67 12.84 -2.84
CA MET A 46 -7.67 11.81 -3.12
C MET A 46 -6.30 12.45 -3.37
N MET A 47 -5.31 12.19 -2.49
CA MET A 47 -3.91 12.58 -2.69
C MET A 47 -3.07 11.35 -3.04
N TRP A 48 -2.20 11.47 -4.03
CA TRP A 48 -1.28 10.40 -4.40
C TRP A 48 -0.08 10.38 -3.45
N ILE A 49 0.13 9.26 -2.76
CA ILE A 49 1.37 9.00 -2.02
C ILE A 49 2.32 8.24 -2.93
N ILE A 50 3.40 8.90 -3.36
CA ILE A 50 4.47 8.25 -4.11
C ILE A 50 5.39 7.58 -3.08
N LYS A 51 5.34 6.25 -3.00
CA LYS A 51 6.32 5.50 -2.23
C LYS A 51 7.61 5.36 -3.06
N PRO A 52 8.75 5.92 -2.62
CA PRO A 52 10.02 5.70 -3.31
C PRO A 52 10.36 4.21 -3.27
N ARG A 53 10.81 3.67 -4.42
CA ARG A 53 11.34 2.32 -4.49
C ARG A 53 12.77 2.36 -3.96
N SER A 54 13.03 1.74 -2.82
CA SER A 54 14.40 1.38 -2.43
C SER A 54 14.86 0.27 -3.37
N GLN A 55 15.56 0.63 -4.44
CA GLN A 55 16.31 -0.34 -5.23
C GLN A 55 17.66 -0.49 -4.54
N THR A 56 17.89 -1.61 -3.85
CA THR A 56 19.25 -1.94 -3.43
C THR A 56 20.07 -2.05 -4.71
N LEU A 57 21.04 -1.15 -4.90
CA LEU A 57 22.07 -1.34 -5.92
C LEU A 57 22.69 -2.71 -5.65
N ALA A 58 22.55 -3.64 -6.59
CA ALA A 58 23.37 -4.84 -6.57
C ALA A 58 24.82 -4.33 -6.62
N ALA A 59 25.57 -4.56 -5.54
CA ALA A 59 26.98 -4.24 -5.49
C ALA A 59 27.68 -4.92 -6.69
N MET A 60 28.47 -4.13 -7.40
CA MET A 60 29.40 -4.61 -8.44
C MET A 60 30.47 -5.49 -7.80
#